data_AF-A0A914FVQ9-F1
#
_entry.id   AF-A0A914FVQ9-F1
#
_cell.length_a   1.000
_cell.length_b   1.000
_cell.length_c   1.000
_cell.angle_alpha   90.00
_cell.angle_beta   90.00
_cell.angle_gamma   90.00
#
_symmetry.space_group_name_H-M   'P 1'
#
loop_
_entity.id
_entity.type
_entity.pdbx_description
1 polymer ?
#
loop_
_entity_poly.entity_id
_entity_poly.type
_entity_poly.pdbx_seq_one_letter_code
_entity_poly.pdbx_strand_id
1 'polypeptide(L)'
;MPFVSYVALEKWIFQRFANHIYAKADDIIFPDDVNCGDIIYVKTDFIENFIKTYHKQIKNPYILITQQSDYKIGYPWQLDVLNDPKIIKWFAVNVIAKHPKLEPIPVGNGIDPHRTWEALSMGEIPIVLNQSEFQSLFDDMPVMVQRWSTMEEKVMAKILDNKNHERKI
;
A
#
# COMPACT_ATOMS: atom_id res chain seq x y z
N MET A 1 -19.28 26.34 -2.69
CA MET A 1 -17.91 25.92 -2.34
C MET A 1 -17.73 24.48 -2.77
N PRO A 2 -16.73 24.14 -3.58
CA PRO A 2 -16.42 22.73 -3.84
C PRO A 2 -15.72 22.17 -2.60
N PHE A 3 -16.30 21.14 -1.99
CA PHE A 3 -15.64 20.37 -0.94
C PHE A 3 -14.54 19.54 -1.61
N VAL A 4 -13.28 19.81 -1.28
CA VAL A 4 -12.16 18.96 -1.73
C VAL A 4 -12.04 17.81 -0.74
N SER A 5 -12.53 16.64 -1.12
CA SER A 5 -12.37 15.41 -0.34
C SER A 5 -10.98 14.82 -0.59
N TYR A 6 -10.09 14.90 0.39
CA TYR A 6 -8.82 14.19 0.35
C TYR A 6 -8.97 12.81 1.00
N VAL A 7 -8.86 11.77 0.17
CA VAL A 7 -8.77 10.38 0.63
C VAL A 7 -7.35 10.13 1.14
N ALA A 8 -7.23 9.95 2.45
CA ALA A 8 -6.00 9.55 3.13
C ALA A 8 -6.06 8.03 3.39
N LEU A 9 -5.06 7.27 2.93
CA LEU A 9 -4.86 5.90 3.41
C LEU A 9 -3.75 5.97 4.44
N GLU A 10 -3.86 5.20 5.51
CA GLU A 10 -2.71 4.99 6.38
C GLU A 10 -1.58 4.35 5.58
N LYS A 11 -0.41 4.99 5.59
CA LYS A 11 0.79 4.49 4.92
C LYS A 11 1.14 3.05 5.35
N TRP A 12 0.69 2.61 6.53
CA TRP A 12 1.07 1.35 7.15
C TRP A 12 0.05 0.22 6.99
N ILE A 13 -1.17 0.49 6.49
CA ILE A 13 -2.25 -0.50 6.48
C ILE A 13 -1.89 -1.77 5.70
N PHE A 14 -1.23 -1.62 4.55
CA PHE A 14 -0.83 -2.76 3.72
C PHE A 14 0.27 -3.62 4.36
N GLN A 15 1.12 -3.04 5.21
CA GLN A 15 2.12 -3.80 5.95
C GLN A 15 1.44 -4.73 6.97
N ARG A 16 0.36 -4.27 7.63
CA ARG A 16 -0.37 -5.04 8.65
C ARG A 16 -0.97 -6.34 8.10
N PHE A 17 -1.29 -6.38 6.82
CA PHE A 17 -1.87 -7.56 6.17
C PHE A 17 -0.85 -8.42 5.40
N ALA A 18 0.40 -7.97 5.33
CA ALA A 18 1.46 -8.72 4.68
C ALA A 18 1.89 -9.91 5.55
N ASN A 19 2.20 -11.02 4.90
CA ASN A 19 2.80 -12.19 5.53
C ASN A 19 4.30 -11.98 5.72
N HIS A 20 4.94 -11.28 4.78
CA HIS A 20 6.36 -10.98 4.77
C HIS A 20 6.57 -9.50 4.46
N ILE A 21 7.50 -8.84 5.17
CA ILE A 21 7.73 -7.40 5.05
C ILE A 21 9.20 -7.14 4.76
N TYR A 22 9.49 -6.32 3.75
CA TYR A 22 10.81 -5.81 3.42
C TYR A 22 10.75 -4.29 3.19
N ALA A 23 10.72 -3.55 4.29
CA ALA A 23 10.51 -2.11 4.33
C ALA A 23 11.72 -1.32 4.86
N LYS A 24 12.73 -2.00 5.39
CA LYS A 24 13.98 -1.45 5.93
C LYS A 24 15.18 -2.30 5.50
N ALA A 25 16.38 -1.74 5.62
CA ALA A 25 17.61 -2.40 5.16
C ALA A 25 17.95 -3.66 5.95
N ASP A 26 17.53 -3.74 7.21
CA ASP A 26 17.74 -4.84 8.14
C ASP A 26 16.60 -5.87 8.15
N ASP A 27 15.52 -5.63 7.41
CA ASP A 27 14.45 -6.61 7.25
C ASP A 27 14.96 -7.85 6.50
N ILE A 28 14.48 -9.03 6.88
CA ILE A 28 14.88 -10.30 6.27
C ILE A 28 13.62 -11.03 5.83
N ILE A 29 13.61 -11.50 4.58
CA ILE A 29 12.64 -12.47 4.09
C ILE A 29 13.31 -13.82 4.01
N PHE A 30 12.70 -14.84 4.60
CA PHE A 30 13.11 -16.24 4.46
C PHE A 30 12.41 -16.85 3.25
N PRO A 31 13.09 -17.09 2.12
CA PRO A 31 12.41 -17.49 0.87
C PRO A 31 11.66 -18.82 0.97
N ASP A 32 12.14 -19.74 1.79
CA ASP A 32 11.52 -21.06 1.99
C ASP A 32 10.23 -20.97 2.85
N ASP A 33 10.02 -19.88 3.60
CA ASP A 33 8.81 -19.67 4.41
C ASP A 33 7.66 -19.03 3.61
N VAL A 34 7.91 -18.63 2.36
CA VAL A 34 6.90 -18.02 1.49
C VAL A 34 5.99 -19.10 0.92
N ASN A 35 4.72 -19.09 1.32
CA ASN A 35 3.69 -20.01 0.83
C ASN A 35 2.96 -19.45 -0.40
N CYS A 36 2.28 -20.33 -1.13
CA CYS A 36 1.44 -19.91 -2.25
C CYS A 36 0.37 -18.92 -1.80
N GLY A 37 0.27 -17.78 -2.48
CA GLY A 37 -0.69 -16.72 -2.17
C GLY A 37 -0.33 -15.87 -0.95
N ASP A 38 0.87 -16.03 -0.37
CA ASP A 38 1.35 -15.11 0.64
C ASP A 38 1.50 -13.70 0.07
N ILE A 39 1.30 -12.71 0.95
CA ILE A 39 1.46 -11.30 0.60
C ILE A 39 2.84 -10.87 1.06
N ILE A 40 3.65 -10.38 0.12
CA ILE A 40 4.94 -9.77 0.41
C ILE A 40 4.81 -8.27 0.20
N TYR A 41 5.00 -7.50 1.27
CA TYR A 41 5.13 -6.06 1.20
C TYR A 41 6.59 -5.67 1.04
N VAL A 42 6.88 -4.80 0.09
CA VAL A 42 8.20 -4.24 -0.15
C VAL A 42 8.09 -2.72 -0.23
N LYS A 43 8.86 -1.97 0.58
CA LYS A 43 8.95 -0.52 0.33
C LYS A 43 9.54 -0.31 -1.06
N THR A 44 8.94 0.55 -1.88
CA THR A 44 9.34 0.69 -3.29
C THR A 44 10.84 0.97 -3.47
N ASP A 45 11.48 1.70 -2.54
CA ASP A 45 12.92 1.97 -2.54
C ASP A 45 13.79 0.70 -2.58
N PHE A 46 13.29 -0.41 -2.04
CA PHE A 46 14.01 -1.67 -1.92
C PHE A 46 13.59 -2.71 -2.97
N ILE A 47 12.70 -2.37 -3.91
CA ILE A 47 12.16 -3.34 -4.88
C ILE A 47 13.25 -4.00 -5.71
N GLU A 48 14.22 -3.24 -6.20
CA GLU A 48 15.29 -3.80 -7.03
C GLU A 48 16.14 -4.81 -6.25
N ASN A 49 16.50 -4.47 -5.00
CA ASN A 49 17.24 -5.38 -4.14
C ASN A 49 16.42 -6.63 -3.80
N PHE A 50 15.13 -6.45 -3.52
CA PHE A 50 14.22 -7.55 -3.25
C PHE A 50 14.15 -8.54 -4.42
N ILE A 51 13.99 -8.04 -5.65
CA ILE A 51 13.93 -8.88 -6.84
C ILE A 51 15.27 -9.60 -7.09
N LYS A 52 16.39 -8.90 -6.91
CA LYS A 52 17.72 -9.49 -7.14
C LYS A 52 18.09 -10.56 -6.11
N THR A 53 17.67 -10.38 -4.86
CA THR A 53 18.12 -11.18 -3.72
C THR A 53 17.11 -12.24 -3.32
N TYR A 54 15.84 -11.89 -3.09
CA TYR A 54 14.85 -12.80 -2.50
C TYR A 54 13.93 -13.46 -3.55
N HIS A 55 13.40 -12.69 -4.52
CA HIS A 55 12.46 -13.22 -5.52
C HIS A 55 13.02 -14.43 -6.30
N LYS A 56 14.33 -14.44 -6.60
CA LYS A 56 14.99 -15.56 -7.28
C LYS A 56 14.96 -16.86 -6.48
N GLN A 57 15.00 -16.76 -5.15
CA GLN A 57 15.06 -17.90 -4.24
C GLN A 57 13.66 -18.38 -3.82
N ILE A 58 12.67 -17.49 -3.82
CA ILE A 58 11.27 -17.84 -3.57
C ILE A 58 10.79 -18.80 -4.65
N LYS A 59 10.20 -19.93 -4.23
CA LYS A 59 9.71 -21.00 -5.13
C LYS A 59 8.23 -20.87 -5.42
N ASN A 60 7.45 -20.41 -4.44
CA ASN A 60 6.00 -20.39 -4.51
C ASN A 60 5.47 -19.06 -5.08
N PRO A 61 4.33 -19.07 -5.80
CA PRO A 61 3.68 -17.85 -6.25
C PRO A 61 3.14 -17.01 -5.09
N TYR A 62 3.27 -15.69 -5.18
CA TYR A 62 2.88 -14.75 -4.13
C TYR A 62 2.32 -13.46 -4.72
N ILE A 63 1.63 -12.69 -3.86
CA ILE A 63 1.13 -11.36 -4.17
C ILE A 63 2.16 -10.33 -3.68
N LEU A 64 2.55 -9.41 -4.54
CA LEU A 64 3.51 -8.35 -4.23
C LEU A 64 2.78 -7.03 -3.99
N ILE A 65 3.16 -6.31 -2.95
CA ILE A 65 2.69 -4.94 -2.68
C ILE A 65 3.88 -4.01 -2.57
N THR A 66 3.87 -2.89 -3.30
CA THR A 66 4.88 -1.83 -3.14
C THR A 66 4.27 -0.47 -2.87
N GLN A 67 4.74 0.18 -1.80
CA GLN A 67 4.26 1.49 -1.36
C GLN A 67 5.38 2.28 -0.66
N GLN A 68 5.01 3.46 -0.14
CA GLN A 68 5.83 4.35 0.68
C GLN A 68 7.09 4.90 -0.02
N SER A 69 6.91 5.38 -1.25
CA SER A 69 7.94 6.08 -2.02
C SER A 69 7.30 6.93 -3.11
N ASP A 70 8.03 7.95 -3.57
CA ASP A 70 7.66 8.73 -4.75
C ASP A 70 8.14 8.08 -6.05
N TYR A 71 8.89 6.98 -5.96
CA TYR A 71 9.32 6.22 -7.13
C TYR A 71 8.15 5.58 -7.87
N LYS A 72 8.31 5.49 -9.20
CA LYS A 72 7.32 4.97 -10.14
C LYS A 72 7.47 3.46 -10.33
N ILE A 73 6.36 2.78 -10.58
CA ILE A 73 6.31 1.37 -10.97
C ILE A 73 5.76 1.22 -12.39
N GLY A 74 6.40 0.39 -13.21
CA GLY A 74 6.06 0.17 -14.61
C GLY A 74 7.21 0.35 -15.60
N TYR A 75 8.46 0.44 -15.12
CA TYR A 75 9.62 0.41 -16.00
C TYR A 75 9.76 -0.95 -16.70
N PRO A 76 10.38 -1.03 -17.90
CA PRO A 76 10.45 -2.27 -18.68
C PRO A 76 10.93 -3.49 -17.88
N TRP A 77 12.00 -3.35 -17.12
CA TRP A 77 12.54 -4.44 -16.30
C TRP A 77 11.57 -4.93 -15.20
N GLN A 78 10.67 -4.06 -14.72
CA GLN A 78 9.63 -4.43 -13.75
C GLN A 78 8.47 -5.16 -14.44
N LEU A 79 8.20 -4.84 -15.71
CA LEU A 79 7.26 -5.59 -16.54
C LEU A 79 7.78 -6.98 -16.85
N ASP A 80 9.10 -7.13 -17.05
CA ASP A 80 9.73 -8.45 -17.20
C ASP A 80 9.55 -9.32 -15.94
N VAL A 81 9.66 -8.73 -14.74
CA VAL A 81 9.37 -9.42 -13.47
C VAL A 81 7.92 -9.90 -13.39
N LEU A 82 6.96 -9.13 -13.93
CA LEU A 82 5.55 -9.51 -13.93
C LEU A 82 5.24 -10.72 -14.83
N ASN A 83 6.12 -11.05 -15.78
CA ASN A 83 6.00 -12.26 -16.60
C ASN A 83 6.37 -13.54 -15.82
N ASP A 84 7.05 -13.42 -14.68
CA ASP A 84 7.34 -14.58 -13.83
C ASP A 84 6.02 -15.13 -13.25
N PRO A 85 5.75 -16.45 -13.36
CA PRO A 85 4.54 -17.06 -12.82
C PRO A 85 4.44 -16.93 -11.29
N LYS A 86 5.55 -16.69 -10.58
CA LYS A 86 5.55 -16.49 -9.13
C LYS A 86 4.92 -15.17 -8.71
N ILE A 87 4.80 -14.19 -9.61
CA ILE A 87 4.03 -12.98 -9.32
C ILE A 87 2.58 -13.25 -9.72
N ILE A 88 1.71 -13.47 -8.74
CA ILE A 88 0.27 -13.62 -8.94
C ILE A 88 -0.32 -12.28 -9.37
N LYS A 89 -0.08 -11.26 -8.53
CA LYS A 89 -0.53 -9.88 -8.72
C LYS A 89 0.45 -8.94 -8.00
N TRP A 90 0.68 -7.78 -8.57
CA TRP A 90 1.47 -6.70 -7.99
C TRP A 90 0.59 -5.47 -7.81
N PHE A 91 0.35 -5.09 -6.55
CA PHE A 91 -0.33 -3.85 -6.20
C PHE A 91 0.70 -2.75 -5.91
N ALA A 92 0.62 -1.62 -6.61
CA ALA A 92 1.63 -0.58 -6.49
C ALA A 92 1.05 0.84 -6.53
N VAL A 93 1.73 1.77 -5.86
CA VAL A 93 1.50 3.21 -6.03
C VAL A 93 2.34 3.76 -7.18
N ASN A 94 1.97 4.92 -7.71
CA ASN A 94 2.72 5.60 -8.79
C ASN A 94 2.95 4.72 -10.03
N VAL A 95 1.94 3.91 -10.39
CA VAL A 95 2.00 3.04 -11.57
C VAL A 95 1.93 3.86 -12.86
N ILE A 96 2.86 3.62 -13.76
CA ILE A 96 3.00 4.33 -15.05
C ILE A 96 2.80 3.44 -16.28
N ALA A 97 2.58 2.15 -16.09
CA ALA A 97 2.39 1.18 -17.17
C ALA A 97 1.14 0.32 -16.95
N LYS A 98 0.61 -0.25 -18.03
CA LYS A 98 -0.48 -1.21 -17.98
C LYS A 98 0.08 -2.63 -18.10
N HIS A 99 -0.33 -3.50 -17.20
CA HIS A 99 -0.03 -4.92 -17.26
C HIS A 99 -1.15 -5.71 -16.54
N PRO A 100 -1.59 -6.88 -17.03
CA PRO A 100 -2.71 -7.62 -16.41
C PRO A 100 -2.50 -7.94 -14.92
N LYS A 101 -1.24 -8.22 -14.54
CA LYS A 101 -0.84 -8.49 -13.16
C LYS A 101 -0.51 -7.25 -12.33
N LEU A 102 -0.44 -6.05 -12.92
CA LEU A 102 -0.11 -4.82 -12.22
C LEU A 102 -1.36 -4.00 -11.96
N GLU A 103 -1.68 -3.76 -10.69
CA GLU A 103 -2.83 -2.98 -10.27
C GLU A 103 -2.38 -1.72 -9.52
N PRO A 104 -2.82 -0.52 -9.93
CA PRO A 104 -2.60 0.68 -9.14
C PRO A 104 -3.41 0.63 -7.85
N ILE A 105 -2.77 0.97 -6.73
CA ILE A 105 -3.41 1.25 -5.45
C ILE A 105 -3.21 2.72 -5.07
N PRO A 106 -4.06 3.31 -4.21
CA PRO A 106 -3.96 4.72 -3.87
C PRO A 106 -2.68 4.98 -3.07
N VAL A 107 -2.06 6.15 -3.24
CA VAL A 107 -0.75 6.50 -2.64
C VAL A 107 -0.78 6.43 -1.12
N GLY A 108 -1.93 6.72 -0.51
CA GLY A 108 -2.06 6.87 0.93
C GLY A 108 -1.41 8.14 1.41
N ASN A 109 -2.21 9.18 1.61
CA ASN A 109 -1.76 10.34 2.37
C ASN A 109 -1.89 9.95 3.84
N GLY A 110 -0.78 9.75 4.55
CA GLY A 110 -0.84 9.61 6.01
C GLY A 110 -1.49 10.85 6.64
N ILE A 111 -1.81 10.80 7.94
CA ILE A 111 -2.25 12.01 8.65
C ILE A 111 -1.16 13.06 8.50
N ASP A 112 -1.50 14.14 7.81
CA ASP A 112 -0.65 15.32 7.67
C ASP A 112 -1.25 16.41 8.58
N PRO A 113 -0.80 16.49 9.84
CA PRO A 113 -1.28 17.53 10.73
C PRO A 113 -0.92 18.92 10.19
N HIS A 114 0.16 19.09 9.41
CA HIS A 114 0.53 20.38 8.84
C HIS A 114 -0.52 20.89 7.85
N ARG A 115 -1.05 20.02 6.98
CA ARG A 115 -2.17 20.39 6.09
C ARG A 115 -3.45 20.71 6.85
N THR A 116 -3.67 20.03 7.98
CA THR A 116 -4.81 20.33 8.86
C THR A 116 -4.66 21.72 9.48
N TRP A 117 -3.46 22.04 10.01
CA TRP A 117 -3.12 23.36 10.55
C TRP A 117 -3.17 24.46 9.49
N GLU A 118 -2.73 24.18 8.26
CA GLU A 118 -2.77 25.11 7.14
C GLU A 118 -4.22 25.46 6.75
N ALA A 119 -5.09 24.46 6.58
CA ALA A 119 -6.51 24.64 6.28
C ALA A 119 -7.21 25.48 7.35
N LEU A 120 -6.97 25.19 8.62
CA LEU A 120 -7.50 25.96 9.74
C LEU A 120 -6.98 27.41 9.75
N SER A 121 -5.70 27.61 9.43
CA SER A 121 -5.11 28.95 9.32
C SER A 121 -5.71 29.75 8.17
N MET A 122 -6.21 29.08 7.13
CA MET A 122 -6.95 29.68 6.02
C MET A 122 -8.46 29.86 6.29
N GLY A 123 -8.94 29.50 7.48
CA GLY A 123 -10.35 29.58 7.86
C GLY A 123 -11.23 28.50 7.24
N GLU A 124 -10.63 27.43 6.72
CA GLU A 124 -11.36 26.26 6.23
C GLU A 124 -11.70 25.29 7.38
N ILE A 125 -12.72 24.45 7.17
CA ILE A 125 -13.08 23.36 8.08
C ILE A 125 -12.50 22.06 7.48
N PRO A 126 -11.32 21.58 7.92
CA PRO A 126 -10.75 20.38 7.36
C PRO A 126 -11.57 19.14 7.74
N ILE A 127 -11.65 18.20 6.80
CA ILE A 127 -12.18 16.86 7.06
C ILE A 127 -10.98 15.96 7.33
N VAL A 128 -10.82 15.51 8.57
CA VAL A 128 -9.74 14.59 8.98
C VAL A 128 -10.30 13.19 9.19
N LEU A 129 -9.47 12.18 8.98
CA LEU A 129 -9.87 10.81 9.24
C LEU A 129 -9.79 10.50 10.73
N ASN A 130 -10.79 9.75 11.23
CA ASN A 130 -10.84 9.33 12.62
C ASN A 130 -9.72 8.32 12.89
N GLN A 131 -8.68 8.77 13.59
CA GLN A 131 -7.71 7.90 14.24
C GLN A 131 -7.73 8.16 15.73
N SER A 132 -7.99 7.10 16.50
CA SER A 132 -8.11 7.15 17.97
C SER A 132 -6.89 7.75 18.67
N GLU A 133 -5.73 7.75 18.02
CA GLU A 133 -4.45 8.20 18.56
C GLU A 133 -4.25 9.71 18.51
N PHE A 134 -5.00 10.42 17.66
CA PHE A 134 -4.88 11.87 17.48
C PHE A 134 -6.19 12.62 17.73
N GLN A 135 -7.24 11.91 18.13
CA GLN A 135 -8.55 12.49 18.45
C GLN A 135 -8.42 13.66 19.45
N SER A 136 -7.59 13.48 20.48
CA SER A 136 -7.35 14.51 21.51
C SER A 136 -6.68 15.78 20.99
N LEU A 137 -5.97 15.75 19.85
CA LEU A 137 -5.39 16.95 19.25
C LEU A 137 -6.45 17.85 18.59
N PHE A 138 -7.61 17.28 18.26
CA PHE A 138 -8.64 17.94 17.47
C PHE A 138 -9.95 18.19 18.25
N ASP A 139 -10.04 17.76 19.51
CA ASP A 139 -11.26 17.83 20.31
C ASP A 139 -11.82 19.27 20.46
N ASP A 140 -10.95 20.26 20.51
CA ASP A 140 -11.31 21.69 20.63
C ASP A 140 -11.25 22.46 19.30
N MET A 141 -11.06 21.77 18.16
CA MET A 141 -10.84 22.39 16.86
C MET A 141 -12.05 22.24 15.93
N PRO A 142 -12.33 23.20 15.02
CA PRO A 142 -13.42 23.09 14.06
C PRO A 142 -13.05 22.14 12.91
N VAL A 143 -12.98 20.85 13.22
CA VAL A 143 -12.56 19.79 12.30
C VAL A 143 -13.67 18.75 12.17
N MET A 144 -14.00 18.35 10.94
CA MET A 144 -14.93 17.25 10.71
C MET A 144 -14.19 15.91 10.72
N VAL A 145 -14.51 15.05 11.68
CA VAL A 145 -13.92 13.71 11.79
C VAL A 145 -14.75 12.69 11.01
N GLN A 146 -14.17 12.09 9.97
CA GLN A 146 -14.83 11.04 9.17
C GLN A 146 -14.18 9.68 9.42
N ARG A 147 -14.97 8.63 9.69
CA ARG A 147 -14.45 7.26 9.77
C ARG A 147 -14.07 6.75 8.39
N TRP A 148 -12.93 6.06 8.32
CA TRP A 148 -12.55 5.28 7.16
C TRP A 148 -13.23 3.91 7.15
N SER A 149 -13.60 3.42 5.97
CA SER A 149 -14.00 2.02 5.75
C SER A 149 -13.95 1.64 4.26
N THR A 150 -14.63 2.38 3.39
CA THR A 150 -15.01 1.80 2.08
C THR A 150 -13.93 1.56 1.03
N MET A 151 -12.86 2.37 0.93
CA MET A 151 -11.86 2.18 -0.16
C MET A 151 -10.78 1.16 0.22
N GLU A 152 -10.28 1.21 1.46
CA GLU A 152 -9.35 0.18 1.97
C GLU A 152 -10.01 -1.18 2.02
N GLU A 153 -11.25 -1.28 2.52
CA GLU A 153 -12.00 -2.54 2.50
C GLU A 153 -12.14 -3.09 1.10
N LYS A 154 -12.34 -2.24 0.08
CA LYS A 154 -12.42 -2.69 -1.33
C LYS A 154 -11.08 -3.17 -1.87
N VAL A 155 -9.99 -2.45 -1.63
CA VAL A 155 -8.64 -2.87 -2.07
C VAL A 155 -8.22 -4.14 -1.32
N MET A 156 -8.44 -4.20 -0.02
CA MET A 156 -8.18 -5.37 0.80
C MET A 156 -9.06 -6.55 0.41
N ALA A 157 -10.35 -6.34 0.15
CA ALA A 157 -11.24 -7.39 -0.35
C ALA A 157 -10.71 -7.95 -1.67
N LYS A 158 -10.24 -7.09 -2.61
CA LYS A 158 -9.60 -7.56 -3.84
C LYS A 158 -8.33 -8.37 -3.56
N ILE A 159 -7.43 -7.89 -2.70
CA ILE A 159 -6.20 -8.61 -2.35
C ILE A 159 -6.53 -9.99 -1.74
N LEU A 160 -7.48 -10.03 -0.81
CA LEU A 160 -7.92 -11.23 -0.12
C LEU A 160 -8.69 -12.20 -1.05
N ASP A 161 -9.45 -11.67 -2.00
CA ASP A 161 -10.12 -12.49 -3.02
C ASP A 161 -9.10 -13.18 -3.93
N ASN A 162 -8.09 -12.45 -4.40
CA ASN A 162 -6.96 -13.05 -5.15
C ASN A 162 -6.24 -14.13 -4.33
N LYS A 163 -6.05 -13.89 -3.02
CA LYS A 163 -5.45 -14.88 -2.12
C LYS A 163 -6.31 -16.15 -1.97
N ASN A 164 -7.63 -16.02 -1.92
CA ASN A 164 -8.54 -17.16 -1.76
C ASN A 164 -8.72 -17.97 -3.06
N HIS A 165 -8.60 -17.33 -4.22
CA HIS A 165 -8.69 -18.01 -5.52
C HIS A 165 -7.51 -18.98 -5.71
N GLU A 166 -6.29 -18.53 -5.42
CA GLU A 166 -5.07 -19.33 -5.61
C GLU A 166 -4.91 -20.46 -4.58
N ARG A 167 -5.60 -20.41 -3.44
CA ARG A 167 -5.62 -21.51 -2.44
C ARG A 167 -6.54 -22.67 -2.82
N LYS A 168 -7.38 -22.53 -3.84
CA LYS A 168 -8.37 -23.55 -4.25
C LYS A 168 -7.93 -24.38 -5.46
N ILE A 169 -6.72 -24.16 -5.95
CA ILE A 169 -6.10 -24.85 -7.09
C ILE A 169 -4.99 -25.75 -6.56
#